data_AF-A0A226DCU4-F1
#
_entry.id   AF-A0A226DCU4-F1
#
_cell.length_a   1.000
_cell.length_b   1.000
_cell.length_c   1.000
_cell.angle_alpha   90.00
_cell.angle_beta   90.00
_cell.angle_gamma   90.00
#
_symmetry.space_group_name_H-M   'P 1'
#
loop_
_entity.id
_entity.type
_entity.pdbx_description
1 polymer ?
#
loop_
_entity_poly.entity_id
_entity_poly.type
_entity_poly.pdbx_seq_one_letter_code
_entity_poly.pdbx_strand_id
1 'polypeptide(L)'
;MNSSKLVRVSNSRRPLKLISSNGSLEEFELSVRRNYELDNDSVIQFEDDHGAAINAETFPILLSIFPIADIGFKLVGEETAEIAIDLSSQQLIADFSIPSFSVDNSFKQVLDCVIHQNKQISAIVAACNYKGLVDDKAATFLIKEFVFKLVELKGESPSPSDQKQLAVALIDILPCWRYPESKEGLVGF
;
A
#
# COMPACT_ATOMS: atom_id res chain seq x y z
N MET A 1 -10.54 35.06 7.54
CA MET A 1 -11.31 33.84 7.83
C MET A 1 -10.41 32.67 7.47
N ASN A 2 -9.86 31.96 8.46
CA ASN A 2 -9.12 30.72 8.15
C ASN A 2 -10.14 29.70 7.65
N SER A 3 -10.06 29.38 6.36
CA SER A 3 -10.91 28.35 5.77
C SER A 3 -10.44 27.01 6.31
N SER A 4 -11.28 26.36 7.12
CA SER A 4 -11.05 24.98 7.53
C SER A 4 -11.01 24.07 6.29
N LYS A 5 -9.99 23.22 6.20
CA LYS A 5 -9.82 22.22 5.14
C LYS A 5 -10.11 20.83 5.68
N LEU A 6 -10.65 19.96 4.83
CA LEU A 6 -10.85 18.56 5.17
C LEU A 6 -9.55 17.78 4.94
N VAL A 7 -9.24 16.92 5.89
CA VAL A 7 -8.08 16.03 5.88
C VAL A 7 -8.57 14.62 6.10
N ARG A 8 -8.16 13.70 5.23
CA ARG A 8 -8.33 12.27 5.43
C ARG A 8 -7.22 11.78 6.35
N VAL A 9 -7.61 11.11 7.41
CA VAL A 9 -6.71 10.64 8.46
C VAL A 9 -6.77 9.14 8.55
N SER A 10 -5.62 8.49 8.43
CA SER A 10 -5.48 7.04 8.43
C SER A 10 -4.58 6.58 9.59
N ASN A 11 -4.82 5.37 10.08
CA ASN A 11 -3.97 4.66 11.03
C ASN A 11 -4.09 3.16 10.77
N SER A 12 -3.00 2.42 10.98
CA SER A 12 -2.93 0.99 10.64
C SER A 12 -3.91 0.11 11.42
N ARG A 13 -4.37 0.55 12.60
CA ARG A 13 -5.25 -0.23 13.49
C ARG A 13 -6.63 0.37 13.66
N ARG A 14 -6.90 1.54 13.07
CA ARG A 14 -8.12 2.32 13.31
C ARG A 14 -8.79 2.71 12.00
N PRO A 15 -10.12 2.87 11.99
CA PRO A 15 -10.83 3.25 10.78
C PRO A 15 -10.40 4.62 10.28
N LEU A 16 -10.42 4.78 8.97
CA LEU A 16 -10.21 6.05 8.28
C LEU A 16 -11.24 7.10 8.73
N LYS A 17 -10.82 8.34 8.99
CA LYS A 17 -11.73 9.44 9.35
C LYS A 17 -11.44 10.70 8.55
N LEU A 18 -12.44 11.57 8.40
CA LEU A 18 -12.28 12.92 7.86
C LEU A 18 -12.28 13.91 9.02
N ILE A 19 -11.23 14.72 9.11
CA ILE A 19 -11.03 15.69 10.18
C ILE A 19 -10.83 17.08 9.56
N SER A 20 -11.48 18.09 10.12
CA SER A 20 -11.27 19.49 9.72
C SER A 20 -9.99 20.03 10.35
N SER A 21 -9.13 20.64 9.54
CA SER A 21 -7.93 21.36 9.97
C SER A 21 -8.04 22.84 9.63
N ASN A 22 -7.56 23.71 10.51
CA ASN A 22 -7.42 25.14 10.25
C ASN A 22 -6.01 25.55 9.78
N GLY A 23 -5.12 24.58 9.54
CA GLY A 23 -3.74 24.82 9.16
C GLY A 23 -2.73 24.74 10.31
N SER A 24 -3.17 24.69 11.57
CA SER A 24 -2.28 24.47 12.71
C SER A 24 -2.10 22.98 12.98
N LEU A 25 -0.85 22.50 12.99
CA LEU A 25 -0.55 21.10 13.27
C LEU A 25 -0.91 20.74 14.73
N GLU A 26 -0.69 21.64 15.67
CA GLU A 26 -0.99 21.42 17.10
C GLU A 26 -2.50 21.27 17.34
N GLU A 27 -3.31 22.14 16.73
CA GLU A 27 -4.78 22.03 16.83
C GLU A 27 -5.32 20.81 16.06
N PHE A 28 -4.65 20.45 14.97
CA PHE A 28 -4.97 19.24 14.23
C PHE A 28 -4.67 17.99 15.06
N GLU A 29 -3.54 17.94 15.77
CA GLU A 29 -3.20 16.84 16.67
C GLU A 29 -4.27 16.68 17.77
N LEU A 30 -4.70 17.77 18.40
CA LEU A 30 -5.80 17.75 19.37
C LEU A 30 -7.10 17.21 18.75
N SER A 31 -7.36 17.54 17.49
CA SER A 31 -8.52 17.05 16.76
C SER A 31 -8.41 15.56 16.46
N VAL A 32 -7.23 15.07 16.07
CA VAL A 32 -6.94 13.64 15.88
C VAL A 32 -7.15 12.89 17.19
N ARG A 33 -6.58 13.37 18.31
CA ARG A 33 -6.78 12.76 19.64
C ARG A 33 -8.24 12.62 20.01
N ARG A 34 -9.02 13.70 19.85
CA ARG A 34 -10.46 13.69 20.15
C ARG A 34 -11.23 12.72 19.25
N ASN A 35 -10.92 12.71 17.95
CA ASN A 35 -11.64 11.86 16.99
C ASN A 35 -11.30 10.38 17.16
N TYR A 36 -10.09 10.04 17.61
CA TYR A 36 -9.63 8.66 17.77
C TYR A 36 -9.60 8.18 19.23
N GLU A 37 -10.13 8.98 20.16
CA GLU A 37 -10.17 8.68 21.60
C GLU A 37 -8.80 8.26 22.15
N LEU A 38 -7.75 8.99 21.75
CA LEU A 38 -6.37 8.69 22.12
C LEU A 38 -6.04 9.28 23.50
N ASP A 39 -5.21 8.57 24.27
CA ASP A 39 -4.69 9.05 25.55
C ASP A 39 -3.86 10.32 25.38
N ASN A 40 -3.94 11.24 26.34
CA ASN A 40 -3.19 12.51 26.30
C ASN A 40 -1.67 12.31 26.30
N ASP A 41 -1.19 11.21 26.87
CA ASP A 41 0.24 10.89 26.96
C ASP A 41 0.77 10.13 25.72
N SER A 42 -0.12 9.73 24.80
CA SER A 42 0.30 9.07 23.56
C SER A 42 1.11 10.03 22.70
N VAL A 43 2.29 9.64 22.21
CA VAL A 43 3.05 10.46 21.25
C VAL A 43 2.60 10.11 19.84
N ILE A 44 2.14 11.11 19.09
CA ILE A 44 1.61 10.96 17.73
C ILE A 44 2.67 11.44 16.73
N GLN A 45 2.93 10.65 15.70
CA GLN A 45 3.71 11.05 14.54
C GLN A 45 2.80 11.09 13.32
N PHE A 46 2.91 12.15 12.52
CA PHE A 46 2.15 12.33 11.30
C PHE A 46 3.04 12.09 10.09
N GLU A 47 2.46 11.44 9.08
CA GLU A 47 3.11 11.11 7.81
C GLU A 47 2.19 11.46 6.65
N ASP A 48 2.76 11.79 5.50
CA ASP A 48 1.98 11.94 4.26
C ASP A 48 1.62 10.59 3.64
N ASP A 49 0.99 10.61 2.47
CA ASP A 49 0.63 9.43 1.70
C ASP A 49 1.85 8.62 1.21
N HIS A 50 3.06 9.17 1.33
CA HIS A 50 4.31 8.52 1.00
C HIS A 50 5.10 8.06 2.24
N GLY A 51 4.56 8.22 3.44
CA GLY A 51 5.24 7.87 4.70
C GLY A 51 6.30 8.89 5.13
N ALA A 52 6.36 10.07 4.51
CA ALA A 52 7.28 11.12 4.92
C ALA A 52 6.72 11.89 6.12
N ALA A 53 7.57 12.12 7.13
CA ALA A 53 7.17 12.81 8.35
C ALA A 53 6.67 14.24 8.08
N ILE A 54 5.51 14.57 8.62
CA ILE A 54 4.90 15.89 8.55
C ILE A 54 5.23 16.65 9.82
N ASN A 55 5.70 17.89 9.67
CA ASN A 55 6.00 18.79 10.76
C ASN A 55 5.21 20.11 10.61
N ALA A 56 5.33 21.01 11.58
CA ALA A 56 4.54 22.24 11.63
C ALA A 56 4.79 23.17 10.43
N GLU A 57 5.95 23.07 9.79
CA GLU A 57 6.30 23.88 8.61
C GLU A 57 5.74 23.28 7.31
N THR A 58 5.72 21.95 7.20
CA THR A 58 5.24 21.25 5.99
C THR A 58 3.73 21.06 5.97
N PHE A 59 3.08 20.95 7.14
CA PHE A 59 1.64 20.73 7.24
C PHE A 59 0.78 21.79 6.52
N PRO A 60 1.00 23.11 6.69
CA PRO A 60 0.22 24.12 5.99
C PRO A 60 0.41 24.07 4.46
N ILE A 61 1.61 23.70 4.01
CA ILE A 61 1.95 23.56 2.59
C ILE A 61 1.18 22.39 1.98
N LEU A 62 1.19 21.23 2.65
CA LEU A 62 0.48 20.03 2.24
C LEU A 62 -1.03 20.28 2.11
N LEU A 63 -1.62 20.96 3.10
CA LEU A 63 -3.02 21.37 3.03
C LEU A 63 -3.31 22.35 1.89
N SER A 64 -2.32 23.16 1.48
CA SER A 64 -2.48 24.14 0.40
C SER A 64 -2.47 23.51 -0.99
N ILE A 65 -1.66 22.46 -1.18
CA ILE A 65 -1.51 21.76 -2.45
C ILE A 65 -2.72 20.89 -2.77
N PHE A 66 -3.24 20.17 -1.76
CA PHE A 66 -4.29 19.19 -1.98
C PHE A 66 -5.68 19.69 -1.58
N PRO A 67 -6.74 19.42 -2.38
CA PRO A 67 -8.12 19.74 -2.01
C PRO A 67 -8.57 19.02 -0.73
N ILE A 68 -8.15 17.75 -0.58
CA ILE A 68 -8.30 16.94 0.63
C ILE A 68 -6.97 16.22 0.81
N ALA A 69 -6.21 16.60 1.82
CA ALA A 69 -4.93 15.98 2.15
C ALA A 69 -5.14 14.58 2.74
N ASP A 70 -4.23 13.67 2.47
CA ASP A 70 -4.15 12.35 3.11
C ASP A 70 -3.00 12.35 4.11
N ILE A 71 -3.29 11.99 5.36
CA ILE A 71 -2.32 12.01 6.46
C ILE A 71 -2.46 10.73 7.26
N GLY A 72 -1.39 9.95 7.32
CA GLY A 72 -1.24 8.85 8.25
C GLY A 72 -0.82 9.35 9.63
N PHE A 73 -1.29 8.70 10.69
CA PHE A 73 -0.70 8.87 12.02
C PHE A 73 -0.32 7.53 12.65
N LYS A 74 0.81 7.55 13.37
CA LYS A 74 1.34 6.43 14.14
C LYS A 74 1.51 6.84 15.61
N LEU A 75 1.22 5.93 16.52
CA LEU A 75 1.55 6.11 17.93
C LEU A 75 2.95 5.55 18.21
N VAL A 76 3.78 6.28 18.96
CA VAL A 76 5.07 5.75 19.41
C VAL A 76 4.84 4.54 20.31
N GLY A 77 5.40 3.39 19.94
CA GLY A 77 5.17 2.10 20.60
C GLY A 77 4.05 1.25 19.97
N GLU A 78 3.30 1.81 19.01
CA GLU A 78 2.44 1.02 18.13
C GLU A 78 3.31 0.41 17.05
N GLU A 79 3.92 -0.74 17.34
CA GLU A 79 4.59 -1.56 16.33
C GLU A 79 3.55 -1.90 15.26
N THR A 80 3.68 -1.29 14.08
CA THR A 80 3.26 -1.96 12.86
C THR A 80 3.99 -3.29 12.85
N ALA A 81 3.25 -4.39 12.71
CA ALA A 81 3.88 -5.63 12.29
C ALA A 81 4.44 -5.37 10.89
N GLU A 82 5.64 -4.81 10.84
CA GLU A 82 6.46 -4.83 9.65
C GLU A 82 6.65 -6.31 9.38
N ILE A 83 6.03 -6.79 8.30
CA ILE A 83 6.44 -8.07 7.73
C ILE A 83 7.87 -7.81 7.26
N ALA A 84 8.83 -8.06 8.15
CA ALA A 84 10.23 -8.10 7.80
C ALA A 84 10.38 -9.27 6.82
N ILE A 85 10.33 -8.96 5.53
CA ILE A 85 10.66 -9.93 4.50
C ILE A 85 12.17 -10.11 4.59
N ASP A 86 12.60 -11.10 5.35
CA ASP A 86 14.00 -11.50 5.41
C ASP A 86 14.44 -12.03 4.05
N LEU A 87 15.09 -11.15 3.28
CA LEU A 87 15.68 -11.46 1.98
C LEU A 87 17.02 -12.21 2.10
N SER A 88 17.50 -12.52 3.31
CA SER A 88 18.83 -13.12 3.50
C SER A 88 18.93 -14.60 3.13
N SER A 89 17.81 -15.26 2.80
CA SER A 89 17.80 -16.65 2.30
C SER A 89 17.56 -16.71 0.79
N GLN A 90 18.36 -15.97 0.02
CA GLN A 90 18.48 -16.15 -1.43
C GLN A 90 19.58 -17.17 -1.77
N GLN A 91 19.17 -18.41 -2.01
CA GLN A 91 19.85 -19.25 -2.98
C GLN A 91 18.81 -19.82 -3.94
N LEU A 92 19.13 -19.73 -5.23
CA LEU A 92 18.35 -20.11 -6.42
C LEU A 92 17.33 -19.00 -6.79
N ILE A 93 17.45 -18.28 -7.92
CA ILE A 93 17.76 -18.71 -9.29
C ILE A 93 18.55 -17.59 -9.99
N ALA A 94 19.71 -17.95 -10.55
CA ALA A 94 20.55 -17.08 -11.37
C ALA A 94 19.96 -16.87 -12.78
N ASP A 95 20.30 -15.74 -13.38
CA ASP A 95 20.18 -15.40 -14.80
C ASP A 95 18.76 -15.35 -15.40
N PHE A 96 18.04 -14.27 -15.11
CA PHE A 96 16.97 -13.81 -15.98
C PHE A 96 17.41 -12.53 -16.70
N SER A 97 17.93 -12.69 -17.92
CA SER A 97 18.10 -11.57 -18.86
C SER A 97 16.72 -11.09 -19.31
N ILE A 98 16.36 -9.88 -18.91
CA ILE A 98 15.07 -9.26 -19.20
C ILE A 98 15.20 -8.41 -20.48
N PRO A 99 14.25 -8.46 -21.43
CA PRO A 99 14.20 -7.47 -22.50
C PRO A 99 13.89 -6.10 -21.89
N SER A 100 14.63 -5.07 -22.30
CA SER A 100 14.43 -3.68 -21.87
C SER A 100 12.96 -3.29 -22.00
N PHE A 101 12.28 -3.13 -20.87
CA PHE A 101 10.89 -2.70 -20.82
C PHE A 101 10.83 -1.18 -20.87
N SER A 102 10.13 -0.65 -21.87
CA SER A 102 9.84 0.78 -22.02
C SER A 102 8.85 1.27 -20.97
N VAL A 103 8.87 2.58 -20.76
CA VAL A 103 8.30 3.37 -19.64
C VAL A 103 6.77 3.26 -19.43
N ASP A 104 6.03 2.54 -20.28
CA ASP A 104 4.56 2.46 -20.28
C ASP A 104 3.96 1.06 -20.02
N ASN A 105 4.75 0.10 -19.52
CA ASN A 105 4.25 -1.26 -19.34
C ASN A 105 3.38 -1.40 -18.08
N SER A 106 2.07 -1.62 -18.29
CA SER A 106 1.12 -1.92 -17.20
C SER A 106 1.58 -3.16 -16.40
N PHE A 107 1.50 -3.12 -15.06
CA PHE A 107 1.88 -4.23 -14.19
C PHE A 107 1.33 -5.59 -14.63
N LYS A 108 0.11 -5.61 -15.17
CA LYS A 108 -0.50 -6.82 -15.73
C LYS A 108 0.39 -7.54 -16.76
N GLN A 109 0.97 -6.80 -17.71
CA GLN A 109 1.84 -7.38 -18.74
C GLN A 109 3.11 -7.98 -18.14
N VAL A 110 3.66 -7.34 -17.11
CA VAL A 110 4.82 -7.87 -16.37
C VAL A 110 4.44 -9.18 -15.70
N LEU A 111 3.33 -9.21 -14.96
CA LEU A 111 2.89 -10.41 -14.26
C LEU A 111 2.56 -11.55 -15.24
N ASP A 112 1.86 -11.25 -16.34
CA ASP A 112 1.60 -12.23 -17.41
C ASP A 112 2.89 -12.81 -17.99
N CYS A 113 3.93 -11.98 -18.18
CA CYS A 113 5.24 -12.43 -18.63
C CYS A 113 5.90 -13.38 -17.62
N VAL A 114 5.86 -13.03 -16.33
CA VAL A 114 6.39 -13.87 -15.23
C VAL A 114 5.66 -15.21 -15.16
N ILE A 115 4.33 -15.19 -15.27
CA ILE A 115 3.50 -16.39 -15.31
C ILE A 115 3.86 -17.26 -16.52
N HIS A 116 4.05 -16.66 -17.69
CA HIS A 116 4.39 -17.40 -18.91
C HIS A 116 5.79 -18.04 -18.84
N GLN A 117 6.75 -17.35 -18.22
CA GLN A 117 8.14 -17.80 -18.11
C GLN A 117 8.33 -18.84 -17.00
N ASN A 118 7.51 -18.80 -15.95
CA ASN A 118 7.62 -19.70 -14.80
C ASN A 118 6.50 -20.76 -14.81
N LYS A 119 6.83 -21.98 -15.23
CA LYS A 119 5.89 -23.12 -15.29
C LYS A 119 5.22 -23.42 -13.94
N GLN A 120 5.90 -23.17 -12.83
CA GLN A 120 5.34 -23.39 -11.48
C GLN A 120 4.29 -22.32 -11.15
N ILE A 121 4.59 -21.04 -11.38
CA ILE A 121 3.61 -19.96 -11.20
C ILE A 121 2.41 -20.19 -12.13
N SER A 122 2.65 -20.52 -13.40
CA SER A 122 1.60 -20.83 -14.37
C SER A 122 0.66 -21.94 -13.90
N ALA A 123 1.22 -23.06 -13.40
CA ALA A 123 0.43 -24.17 -12.91
C ALA A 123 -0.39 -23.79 -11.66
N ILE A 124 0.18 -23.00 -10.74
CA ILE A 124 -0.50 -22.55 -9.53
C ILE A 124 -1.65 -21.60 -9.89
N VAL A 125 -1.42 -20.60 -10.75
CA VAL A 125 -2.45 -19.66 -11.20
C VAL A 125 -3.58 -20.40 -11.91
N ALA A 126 -3.27 -21.33 -12.82
CA ALA A 126 -4.27 -22.13 -13.51
C ALA A 126 -5.10 -22.99 -12.54
N ALA A 127 -4.45 -23.61 -11.55
CA ALA A 127 -5.13 -24.42 -10.53
C ALA A 127 -6.04 -23.56 -9.64
N CYS A 128 -5.60 -22.36 -9.24
CA CYS A 128 -6.40 -21.45 -8.44
C CYS A 128 -7.64 -20.96 -9.20
N ASN A 129 -7.46 -20.55 -10.47
CA ASN A 129 -8.57 -20.12 -11.32
C ASN A 129 -9.56 -21.25 -11.62
N TYR A 130 -9.07 -22.47 -11.82
CA TYR A 130 -9.94 -23.64 -11.98
C TYR A 130 -10.76 -23.95 -10.72
N LYS A 131 -10.16 -23.85 -9.54
CA LYS A 131 -10.84 -24.09 -8.26
C LYS A 131 -11.68 -22.91 -7.78
N GLY A 132 -11.45 -21.71 -8.32
CA GLY A 132 -12.07 -20.47 -7.85
C GLY A 132 -11.63 -20.07 -6.43
N LEU A 133 -10.50 -20.59 -5.95
CA LEU A 133 -9.96 -20.31 -4.62
C LEU A 133 -8.43 -20.34 -4.65
N VAL A 134 -7.81 -19.50 -3.82
CA VAL A 134 -6.38 -19.55 -3.55
C VAL A 134 -6.19 -20.04 -2.11
N ASP A 135 -5.48 -21.14 -1.94
CA ASP A 135 -5.10 -21.63 -0.61
C ASP A 135 -3.90 -20.85 -0.03
N ASP A 136 -3.68 -20.94 1.27
CA ASP A 136 -2.65 -20.15 1.97
C ASP A 136 -1.24 -20.36 1.41
N LYS A 137 -0.96 -21.58 0.93
CA LYS A 137 0.35 -21.94 0.35
C LYS A 137 0.53 -21.28 -1.02
N ALA A 138 -0.48 -21.37 -1.88
CA ALA A 138 -0.50 -20.70 -3.17
C ALA A 138 -0.46 -19.18 -3.00
N ALA A 139 -1.18 -18.63 -2.03
CA ALA A 139 -1.22 -17.20 -1.77
C ALA A 139 0.15 -16.66 -1.34
N THR A 140 0.78 -17.31 -0.36
CA THR A 140 2.11 -16.92 0.11
C THR A 140 3.14 -16.95 -1.01
N PHE A 141 3.11 -18.01 -1.83
CA PHE A 141 4.03 -18.15 -2.96
C PHE A 141 3.83 -17.05 -4.01
N LEU A 142 2.59 -16.83 -4.45
CA LEU A 142 2.26 -15.84 -5.48
C LEU A 142 2.54 -14.41 -5.00
N ILE A 143 2.18 -14.07 -3.77
CA ILE A 143 2.46 -12.75 -3.19
C ILE A 143 3.97 -12.51 -3.16
N LYS A 144 4.76 -13.49 -2.69
CA LYS A 144 6.22 -13.35 -2.64
C LYS A 144 6.81 -13.08 -4.02
N GLU A 145 6.44 -13.85 -5.03
CA GLU A 145 6.95 -13.70 -6.40
C GLU A 145 6.54 -12.35 -7.02
N PHE A 146 5.30 -11.93 -6.83
CA PHE A 146 4.80 -10.71 -7.45
C PHE A 146 5.24 -9.43 -6.72
N VAL A 147 5.38 -9.47 -5.39
CA VAL A 147 5.97 -8.37 -4.61
C VAL A 147 7.46 -8.24 -4.91
N PHE A 148 8.18 -9.35 -5.09
CA PHE A 148 9.57 -9.31 -5.55
C PHE A 148 9.69 -8.56 -6.88
N LYS A 149 8.78 -8.82 -7.82
CA LYS A 149 8.73 -8.11 -9.10
C LYS A 149 8.37 -6.63 -8.98
N LEU A 150 7.53 -6.26 -8.03
CA LEU A 150 7.25 -4.86 -7.71
C LEU A 150 8.52 -4.15 -7.23
N VAL A 151 9.25 -4.76 -6.30
CA VAL A 151 10.50 -4.20 -5.77
C VAL A 151 11.59 -4.11 -6.84
N GLU A 152 11.70 -5.12 -7.70
CA GLU A 152 12.64 -5.12 -8.82
C GLU A 152 12.38 -3.97 -9.82
N LEU A 153 11.10 -3.62 -10.05
CA LEU A 153 10.72 -2.58 -11.01
C LEU A 153 10.70 -1.16 -10.43
N LYS A 154 10.34 -1.03 -9.15
CA LYS A 154 10.05 0.27 -8.51
C LYS A 154 10.99 0.61 -7.36
N GLY A 155 11.92 -0.29 -7.02
CA GLY A 155 12.82 -0.16 -5.89
C GLY A 155 12.20 -0.68 -4.58
N GLU A 156 12.97 -0.62 -3.51
CA GLU A 156 12.62 -1.16 -2.19
C GLU A 156 11.44 -0.45 -1.50
N SER A 157 11.04 0.72 -2.02
CA SER A 157 9.93 1.51 -1.49
C SER A 157 8.94 1.90 -2.61
N PRO A 158 8.16 0.93 -3.15
CA PRO A 158 7.17 1.22 -4.18
C PRO A 158 6.07 2.14 -3.64
N SER A 159 5.63 3.11 -4.45
CA SER A 159 4.59 4.05 -4.04
C SER A 159 3.24 3.36 -3.81
N PRO A 160 2.30 3.94 -3.03
CA PRO A 160 0.95 3.38 -2.88
C PRO A 160 0.23 3.23 -4.23
N SER A 161 0.51 4.12 -5.18
CA SER A 161 0.00 3.99 -6.55
C SER A 161 0.55 2.74 -7.25
N ASP A 162 1.84 2.45 -7.12
CA ASP A 162 2.43 1.23 -7.69
C ASP A 162 1.86 -0.03 -7.02
N GLN A 163 1.70 -0.01 -5.69
CA GLN A 163 1.09 -1.10 -4.93
C GLN A 163 -0.37 -1.32 -5.35
N LYS A 164 -1.15 -0.24 -5.53
CA LYS A 164 -2.52 -0.30 -6.02
C LYS A 164 -2.58 -0.85 -7.45
N GLN A 165 -1.70 -0.41 -8.35
CA GLN A 165 -1.65 -0.93 -9.72
C GLN A 165 -1.26 -2.41 -9.76
N LEU A 166 -0.33 -2.84 -8.91
CA LEU A 166 -0.03 -4.26 -8.74
C LEU A 166 -1.25 -5.03 -8.25
N ALA A 167 -1.93 -4.53 -7.21
CA ALA A 167 -3.11 -5.19 -6.65
C ALA A 167 -4.24 -5.32 -7.69
N VAL A 168 -4.47 -4.29 -8.52
CA VAL A 168 -5.41 -4.35 -9.65
C VAL A 168 -4.98 -5.41 -10.67
N ALA A 169 -3.68 -5.52 -10.98
CA ALA A 169 -3.19 -6.55 -11.88
C ALA A 169 -3.33 -7.96 -11.30
N LEU A 170 -3.15 -8.13 -9.98
CA LEU A 170 -3.30 -9.41 -9.30
C LEU A 170 -4.72 -9.94 -9.33
N ILE A 171 -5.73 -9.09 -9.05
CA ILE A 171 -7.13 -9.50 -9.10
C ILE A 171 -7.61 -9.80 -10.53
N ASP A 172 -6.98 -9.20 -11.54
CA ASP A 172 -7.23 -9.52 -12.95
C ASP A 172 -6.75 -10.94 -13.30
N ILE A 173 -5.63 -11.37 -12.70
CA ILE A 173 -5.04 -12.70 -12.90
C ILE A 173 -5.71 -13.75 -12.02
N LEU A 174 -6.09 -13.38 -10.79
CA LEU A 174 -6.74 -14.21 -9.78
C LEU A 174 -8.04 -13.56 -9.31
N PRO A 175 -9.14 -13.70 -10.09
CA PRO A 175 -10.42 -13.05 -9.77
C PRO A 175 -11.02 -13.49 -8.43
N CYS A 176 -10.63 -14.64 -7.89
CA CYS A 176 -11.06 -15.10 -6.58
C CYS A 176 -10.51 -14.28 -5.40
N TRP A 177 -9.48 -13.45 -5.63
CA TRP A 177 -9.02 -12.44 -4.66
C TRP A 177 -9.79 -11.12 -4.73
N ARG A 178 -10.68 -10.98 -5.70
CA ARG A 178 -11.53 -9.80 -5.80
C ARG A 178 -12.45 -9.73 -4.58
N TYR A 179 -12.38 -8.64 -3.83
CA TYR A 179 -13.31 -8.42 -2.74
C TYR A 179 -14.73 -8.19 -3.31
N PRO A 180 -15.74 -8.98 -2.88
CA PRO A 180 -17.12 -8.78 -3.31
C PRO A 180 -17.58 -7.36 -2.97
N GLU A 181 -18.41 -6.76 -3.81
CA GLU A 181 -18.98 -5.41 -3.59
C GLU A 181 -18.01 -4.22 -3.70
N SER A 182 -16.70 -4.45 -3.86
CA SER A 182 -15.76 -3.39 -4.20
C SER A 182 -15.78 -3.07 -5.70
N LYS A 183 -15.90 -1.78 -6.04
CA LYS A 183 -15.89 -1.29 -7.44
C LYS A 183 -14.60 -1.70 -8.17
N GLU A 184 -13.47 -1.57 -7.49
CA GLU A 184 -12.16 -1.96 -8.02
C GLU A 184 -11.75 -3.37 -7.60
N GLY A 185 -12.55 -4.06 -6.76
CA GLY A 185 -12.22 -5.38 -6.27
C GLY A 185 -11.22 -5.42 -5.12
N LEU A 186 -10.94 -4.26 -4.54
CA LEU A 186 -9.91 -4.00 -3.53
C LEU A 186 -10.52 -3.33 -2.29
N VAL A 187 -9.95 -3.56 -1.10
CA VAL A 187 -10.36 -2.91 0.16
C VAL A 187 -9.13 -2.32 0.83
N GLY A 188 -9.18 -1.01 1.13
CA GLY A 188 -8.11 -0.30 1.82
C GLY A 188 -6.89 -0.03 0.93
N PHE A 189 -6.84 1.17 0.37
CA PHE A 189 -5.62 1.83 -0.12
C PHE A 189 -5.68 3.27 0.37
#